data_AF-A0A1I0TZ82-F1
#
_entry.id   AF-A0A1I0TZ82-F1
#
_cell.length_a   1.000
_cell.length_b   1.000
_cell.length_c   1.000
_cell.angle_alpha   90.00
_cell.angle_beta   90.00
_cell.angle_gamma   90.00
#
_symmetry.space_group_name_H-M   'P 1'
#
loop_
_entity.id
_entity.type
_entity.pdbx_description
1 polymer ?
#
loop_
_entity_poly.entity_id
_entity_poly.type
_entity_poly.pdbx_seq_one_letter_code
_entity_poly.pdbx_strand_id
1 'polypeptide(L)'
;IAVFSYDAIRDEPSSFTLQLPFGNILHFRFFTVELRKQNWRNYIRSDNPIAAALLSKMGYTENERIELKKQFLRMLVRLELDEAKQRLLLGFFETYVKLSDEEEQRLRNEVNQMETKEKEKVLELLISYEQKGKKEGLEEGFKQGMKQKERDLIRKMSEKGMGVAEIAHMLDLTEEEVRERLKGK
;
A
#
# COMPACT_ATOMS: atom_id res chain seq x y z
N ILE A 1 11.75 12.05 -13.45
CA ILE A 1 10.27 11.90 -13.43
C ILE A 1 9.80 12.56 -12.14
N ALA A 2 8.90 13.54 -12.22
CA ALA A 2 8.24 14.10 -11.05
C ALA A 2 6.86 13.45 -10.92
N VAL A 3 6.52 12.97 -9.73
CA VAL A 3 5.24 12.34 -9.43
C VAL A 3 4.52 13.20 -8.42
N PHE A 4 3.35 13.70 -8.80
CA PHE A 4 2.49 14.47 -7.92
C PHE A 4 1.22 13.67 -7.63
N SER A 5 0.84 13.57 -6.36
CA SER A 5 -0.37 12.89 -5.92
C SER A 5 -1.38 13.92 -5.41
N TYR A 6 -2.25 14.38 -6.31
CA TYR A 6 -3.39 15.24 -5.96
C TYR A 6 -4.68 14.44 -6.02
N ASP A 7 -5.57 14.66 -5.06
CA ASP A 7 -6.89 13.99 -5.04
C ASP A 7 -7.92 14.70 -5.94
N ALA A 8 -7.65 15.96 -6.30
CA ALA A 8 -8.48 16.80 -7.17
C ALA A 8 -8.01 16.78 -8.63
N ILE A 9 -8.95 16.97 -9.56
CA ILE A 9 -8.66 17.18 -10.97
C ILE A 9 -8.08 18.60 -11.13
N ARG A 10 -6.90 18.69 -11.72
CA ARG A 10 -6.19 19.95 -12.01
C ARG A 10 -5.56 19.88 -13.39
N ASP A 11 -5.33 21.04 -13.99
CA ASP A 11 -4.51 21.19 -15.19
C ASP A 11 -3.07 21.49 -14.79
N GLU A 12 -2.21 20.49 -14.89
CA GLU A 12 -0.78 20.63 -14.63
C GLU A 12 -0.07 21.19 -15.88
N PRO A 13 0.80 22.19 -15.73
CA PRO A 13 1.57 22.72 -16.84
C PRO A 13 2.49 21.63 -17.40
N SER A 14 2.77 21.67 -18.71
CA SER A 14 3.73 20.79 -19.39
C SER A 14 5.09 21.45 -19.60
N SER A 15 5.33 22.58 -18.93
CA SER A 15 6.59 23.31 -18.99
C SER A 15 6.90 24.04 -17.69
N PHE A 16 8.19 24.23 -17.44
CA PHE A 16 8.71 25.02 -16.34
C PHE A 16 9.69 26.05 -16.90
N THR A 17 9.54 27.31 -16.50
CA THR A 17 10.41 28.41 -16.94
C THR A 17 11.07 29.06 -15.73
N LEU A 18 12.40 29.11 -15.73
CA LEU A 18 13.16 29.88 -14.75
C LEU A 18 13.47 31.26 -15.33
N GLN A 19 12.82 32.28 -14.75
CA GLN A 19 12.97 33.68 -15.15
C GLN A 19 13.74 34.46 -14.08
N LEU A 20 14.73 35.23 -14.51
CA LEU A 20 15.46 36.21 -13.70
C LEU A 20 15.17 37.63 -14.24
N PRO A 21 15.44 38.70 -13.47
CA PRO A 21 15.15 40.08 -13.90
C PRO A 21 15.79 40.50 -15.22
N PHE A 22 16.85 39.79 -15.64
CA PHE A 22 17.61 40.04 -16.87
C PHE A 22 17.29 39.04 -18.00
N GLY A 23 16.35 38.11 -17.81
CA GLY A 23 15.88 37.23 -18.88
C GLY A 23 15.45 35.83 -18.44
N ASN A 24 14.93 35.07 -19.42
CA ASN A 24 14.59 33.65 -19.25
C ASN A 24 15.86 32.80 -19.40
N ILE A 25 16.21 32.05 -18.37
CA ILE A 25 17.47 31.28 -18.33
C ILE A 25 17.25 29.82 -18.70
N LEU A 26 16.08 29.27 -18.36
CA LEU A 26 15.73 27.89 -18.64
C LEU A 26 14.26 27.80 -19.03
N HIS A 27 13.99 27.07 -20.11
CA HIS A 27 12.65 26.62 -20.46
C HIS A 27 12.70 25.11 -20.67
N PHE A 28 12.06 24.37 -19.77
CA PHE A 28 12.02 22.91 -19.81
C PHE A 28 10.61 22.43 -20.13
N ARG A 29 10.47 21.59 -21.16
CA ARG A 29 9.21 20.94 -21.54
C ARG A 29 9.21 19.49 -21.11
N PHE A 30 8.08 19.01 -20.63
CA PHE A 30 7.91 17.64 -20.19
C PHE A 30 6.54 17.09 -20.57
N PHE A 31 6.44 15.78 -20.65
CA PHE A 31 5.17 15.10 -20.84
C PHE A 31 4.47 14.91 -19.50
N THR A 32 3.25 15.41 -19.41
CA THR A 32 2.39 15.29 -18.24
C THR A 32 1.41 14.14 -18.42
N VAL A 33 1.26 13.30 -17.39
CA VAL A 33 0.24 12.26 -17.33
C VAL A 33 -0.63 12.50 -16.11
N GLU A 34 -1.86 12.94 -16.35
CA GLU A 34 -2.79 13.33 -15.30
C GLU A 34 -3.79 12.19 -15.05
N LEU A 35 -3.43 11.25 -14.18
CA LEU A 35 -4.19 10.00 -13.97
C LEU A 35 -5.66 10.25 -13.59
N ARG A 36 -5.96 11.25 -12.74
CA ARG A 36 -7.34 11.56 -12.33
C ARG A 36 -8.26 11.98 -13.48
N LYS A 37 -7.70 12.46 -14.60
CA LYS A 37 -8.46 12.76 -15.83
C LYS A 37 -8.67 11.53 -16.72
N GLN A 38 -7.91 10.47 -16.48
CA GLN A 38 -8.00 9.23 -17.25
C GLN A 38 -9.09 8.36 -16.64
N ASN A 39 -10.18 8.11 -17.37
CA ASN A 39 -11.22 7.19 -16.89
C ASN A 39 -10.67 5.76 -16.84
N TRP A 40 -10.75 5.12 -15.67
CA TRP A 40 -10.22 3.78 -15.44
C TRP A 40 -10.75 2.72 -16.43
N ARG A 41 -11.99 2.88 -16.91
CA ARG A 41 -12.63 1.95 -17.86
C ARG A 41 -11.92 1.89 -19.20
N ASN A 42 -11.22 2.96 -19.58
CA ASN A 42 -10.46 2.99 -20.83
C ASN A 42 -9.21 2.08 -20.76
N TYR A 43 -8.75 1.74 -19.55
CA TYR A 43 -7.48 1.04 -19.32
C TYR A 43 -7.64 -0.38 -18.79
N ILE A 44 -8.82 -0.73 -18.25
CA ILE A 44 -9.07 -2.03 -17.62
C ILE A 44 -8.91 -3.24 -18.58
N ARG A 45 -9.09 -3.00 -19.88
CA ARG A 45 -8.92 -4.00 -20.93
C ARG A 45 -7.52 -4.02 -21.55
N SER A 46 -6.61 -3.16 -21.10
CA SER A 46 -5.23 -3.15 -21.58
C SER A 46 -4.45 -4.33 -21.02
N ASP A 47 -3.43 -4.80 -21.73
CA ASP A 47 -2.47 -5.79 -21.22
C ASP A 47 -1.21 -5.11 -20.67
N ASN A 48 -1.41 -3.97 -20.00
CA ASN A 48 -0.32 -3.16 -19.43
C ASN A 48 -0.33 -3.26 -17.88
N PRO A 49 0.68 -3.88 -17.25
CA PRO A 49 0.76 -3.99 -15.80
C PRO A 49 0.93 -2.64 -15.09
N ILE A 50 1.51 -1.63 -15.76
CA ILE A 50 1.60 -0.27 -15.20
C ILE A 50 0.22 0.38 -15.17
N ALA A 51 -0.61 0.16 -16.19
CA ALA A 51 -2.00 0.60 -16.14
C ALA A 51 -2.72 -0.06 -14.97
N ALA A 52 -2.51 -1.35 -14.73
CA ALA A 52 -3.07 -2.08 -13.58
C ALA A 52 -2.73 -1.42 -12.24
N ALA A 53 -1.45 -1.07 -12.02
CA ALA A 53 -1.01 -0.36 -10.81
C ALA A 53 -1.74 0.97 -10.64
N LEU A 54 -1.86 1.74 -11.73
CA LEU A 54 -2.32 3.12 -11.70
C LEU A 54 -3.85 3.27 -11.74
N LEU A 55 -4.61 2.20 -12.00
CA LEU A 55 -6.08 2.21 -11.98
C LEU A 55 -6.64 2.81 -10.68
N SER A 56 -5.99 2.53 -9.55
CA SER A 56 -6.36 3.04 -8.22
C SER A 56 -6.24 4.57 -8.08
N LYS A 57 -5.50 5.23 -8.98
CA LYS A 57 -5.34 6.69 -9.03
C LYS A 57 -5.98 7.33 -10.26
N MET A 58 -6.60 6.52 -11.12
CA MET A 58 -7.38 7.01 -12.26
C MET A 58 -8.72 7.62 -11.81
N GLY A 59 -9.44 8.25 -12.74
CA GLY A 59 -10.74 8.84 -12.48
C GLY A 59 -11.83 7.76 -12.36
N TYR A 60 -12.37 7.58 -11.15
CA TYR A 60 -13.55 6.77 -10.81
C TYR A 60 -14.36 7.48 -9.71
N THR A 61 -15.63 7.09 -9.54
CA THR A 61 -16.51 7.58 -8.47
C THR A 61 -16.57 6.60 -7.29
N GLU A 62 -16.86 7.07 -6.08
CA GLU A 62 -16.89 6.21 -4.88
C GLU A 62 -17.82 4.98 -5.01
N ASN A 63 -18.95 5.14 -5.72
CA ASN A 63 -19.89 4.06 -5.99
C ASN A 63 -19.34 2.97 -6.92
N GLU A 64 -18.26 3.27 -7.66
CA GLU A 64 -17.62 2.34 -8.59
C GLU A 64 -16.47 1.56 -7.96
N ARG A 65 -16.12 1.79 -6.68
CA ARG A 65 -14.95 1.16 -6.05
C ARG A 65 -15.00 -0.36 -6.05
N ILE A 66 -16.17 -0.94 -5.76
CA ILE A 66 -16.37 -2.40 -5.81
C ILE A 66 -16.14 -2.92 -7.24
N GLU A 67 -16.76 -2.28 -8.22
CA GLU A 67 -16.63 -2.64 -9.64
C GLU A 67 -15.18 -2.47 -10.12
N LEU A 68 -14.51 -1.40 -9.72
CA LEU A 68 -13.11 -1.13 -10.02
C LEU A 68 -12.21 -2.26 -9.47
N LYS A 69 -12.34 -2.62 -8.18
CA LYS A 69 -11.55 -3.70 -7.57
C LYS A 69 -11.85 -5.03 -8.27
N LYS A 70 -13.12 -5.33 -8.56
CA LYS A 70 -13.53 -6.53 -9.29
C LYS A 70 -12.84 -6.63 -10.66
N GLN A 71 -12.92 -5.58 -11.48
CA GLN A 71 -12.30 -5.62 -12.80
C GLN A 71 -10.78 -5.60 -12.73
N PHE A 72 -10.19 -4.97 -11.71
CA PHE A 72 -8.75 -5.01 -11.48
C PHE A 72 -8.28 -6.45 -11.21
N LEU A 73 -8.98 -7.21 -10.38
CA LEU A 73 -8.68 -8.62 -10.14
C LEU A 73 -8.78 -9.45 -11.44
N ARG A 74 -9.82 -9.20 -12.25
CA ARG A 74 -9.95 -9.83 -13.59
C ARG A 74 -8.77 -9.49 -14.50
N MET A 75 -8.32 -8.24 -14.48
CA MET A 75 -7.15 -7.78 -15.24
C MET A 75 -5.88 -8.50 -14.77
N LEU A 76 -5.68 -8.68 -13.45
CA LEU A 76 -4.52 -9.42 -12.92
C LEU A 76 -4.51 -10.89 -13.35
N VAL A 77 -5.68 -11.53 -13.42
CA VAL A 77 -5.82 -12.90 -13.92
C VAL A 77 -5.51 -12.96 -15.41
N ARG A 78 -5.96 -11.99 -16.22
CA ARG A 78 -5.67 -11.94 -17.67
C ARG A 78 -4.19 -11.69 -17.98
N LEU A 79 -3.52 -10.86 -17.19
CA LEU A 79 -2.12 -10.50 -17.42
C LEU A 79 -1.13 -11.65 -17.17
N GLU A 80 -1.56 -12.74 -16.52
CA GLU A 80 -0.75 -13.94 -16.24
C GLU A 80 0.66 -13.64 -15.71
N LEU A 81 0.75 -12.65 -14.81
CA LEU A 81 2.01 -12.22 -14.20
C LEU A 81 2.48 -13.24 -13.16
N ASP A 82 3.78 -13.23 -12.88
CA ASP A 82 4.33 -13.96 -11.75
C ASP A 82 3.77 -13.49 -10.40
N GLU A 83 3.80 -14.37 -9.41
CA GLU A 83 3.22 -14.15 -8.08
C GLU A 83 3.77 -12.88 -7.40
N ALA A 84 5.05 -12.57 -7.60
CA ALA A 84 5.69 -11.40 -7.00
C ALA A 84 5.13 -10.09 -7.59
N LYS A 85 4.98 -10.03 -8.92
CA LYS A 85 4.38 -8.88 -9.62
C LYS A 85 2.89 -8.75 -9.30
N GLN A 86 2.14 -9.84 -9.29
CA GLN A 86 0.72 -9.80 -8.89
C GLN A 86 0.57 -9.23 -7.48
N ARG A 87 1.38 -9.71 -6.54
CA ARG A 87 1.39 -9.22 -5.15
C ARG A 87 1.74 -7.74 -5.06
N LEU A 88 2.77 -7.30 -5.80
CA LEU A 88 3.15 -5.89 -5.82
C LEU A 88 2.00 -5.00 -6.31
N LEU A 89 1.35 -5.40 -7.41
CA LEU A 89 0.23 -4.65 -7.98
C LEU A 89 -0.97 -4.63 -7.05
N LEU A 90 -1.31 -5.77 -6.43
CA LEU A 90 -2.43 -5.88 -5.50
C LEU A 90 -2.20 -5.02 -4.25
N GLY A 91 -1.01 -5.09 -3.64
CA GLY A 91 -0.67 -4.26 -2.49
C GLY A 91 -0.64 -2.76 -2.81
N PHE A 92 -0.14 -2.39 -3.99
CA PHE A 92 -0.19 -1.00 -4.44
C PHE A 92 -1.64 -0.52 -4.63
N PHE A 93 -2.49 -1.34 -5.25
CA PHE A 93 -3.90 -1.00 -5.48
C PHE A 93 -4.65 -0.78 -4.16
N GLU A 94 -4.50 -1.70 -3.19
CA GLU A 94 -5.17 -1.63 -1.88
C GLU A 94 -4.67 -0.48 -0.99
N THR A 95 -3.48 0.05 -1.26
CA THR A 95 -2.99 1.24 -0.55
C THR A 95 -3.91 2.45 -0.79
N TYR A 96 -4.52 2.53 -1.96
CA TYR A 96 -5.34 3.68 -2.39
C TYR A 96 -6.83 3.38 -2.49
N VAL A 97 -7.21 2.14 -2.82
CA VAL A 97 -8.61 1.70 -2.88
C VAL A 97 -8.86 0.73 -1.74
N LYS A 98 -9.30 1.27 -0.60
CA LYS A 98 -9.69 0.50 0.57
C LYS A 98 -11.20 0.32 0.58
N LEU A 99 -11.65 -0.92 0.51
CA LEU A 99 -13.05 -1.28 0.68
C LEU A 99 -13.33 -1.49 2.18
N SER A 100 -14.56 -1.18 2.62
CA SER A 100 -15.05 -1.61 3.94
C SER A 100 -15.31 -3.11 3.97
N ASP A 101 -15.49 -3.68 5.17
CA ASP A 101 -15.83 -5.09 5.32
C ASP A 101 -17.13 -5.46 4.58
N GLU A 102 -18.12 -4.56 4.58
CA GLU A 102 -19.37 -4.75 3.80
C GLU A 102 -19.13 -4.69 2.29
N GLU A 103 -18.26 -3.80 1.82
CA GLU A 103 -17.89 -3.69 0.41
C GLU A 103 -17.09 -4.92 -0.06
N GLU A 104 -16.18 -5.44 0.76
CA GLU A 104 -15.44 -6.68 0.51
C GLU A 104 -16.40 -7.89 0.44
N GLN A 105 -17.37 -7.97 1.36
CA GLN A 105 -18.37 -9.03 1.32
C GLN A 105 -19.22 -8.97 0.05
N ARG A 106 -19.60 -7.76 -0.38
CA ARG A 106 -20.30 -7.55 -1.66
C ARG A 106 -19.43 -7.97 -2.84
N LEU A 107 -18.16 -7.57 -2.87
CA LEU A 107 -17.21 -7.97 -3.91
C LEU A 107 -17.13 -9.50 -4.03
N ARG A 108 -17.00 -10.21 -2.91
CA ARG A 108 -16.98 -11.68 -2.89
C ARG A 108 -18.27 -12.29 -3.42
N ASN A 109 -19.42 -11.71 -3.06
CA ASN A 109 -20.71 -12.17 -3.56
C ASN A 109 -20.81 -11.98 -5.09
N GLU A 110 -20.33 -10.85 -5.63
CA GLU A 110 -20.28 -10.60 -7.07
C GLU A 110 -19.31 -11.54 -7.81
N VAL A 111 -18.13 -11.79 -7.25
CA VAL A 111 -17.17 -12.77 -7.78
C VAL A 111 -17.77 -14.17 -7.79
N ASN A 112 -18.56 -14.52 -6.77
CA ASN A 112 -19.23 -15.82 -6.69
C ASN A 112 -20.28 -16.05 -7.78
N GLN A 113 -20.78 -14.99 -8.41
CA GLN A 113 -21.74 -15.02 -9.51
C GLN A 113 -21.07 -15.04 -10.90
N MET A 114 -19.73 -14.98 -10.98
CA MET A 114 -18.99 -15.09 -12.24
C MET A 114 -19.01 -16.51 -12.81
N GLU A 115 -18.70 -16.63 -14.10
CA GLU A 115 -18.44 -17.90 -14.79
C GLU A 115 -17.39 -18.74 -14.04
N THR A 116 -17.61 -20.06 -13.95
CA THR A 116 -16.85 -20.97 -13.06
C THR A 116 -15.33 -20.83 -13.21
N LYS A 117 -14.82 -20.81 -14.45
CA LYS A 117 -13.37 -20.73 -14.72
C LYS A 117 -12.75 -19.40 -14.31
N GLU A 118 -13.50 -18.30 -14.45
CA GLU A 118 -13.03 -16.96 -14.08
C GLU A 118 -13.12 -16.77 -12.56
N LYS A 119 -14.24 -17.22 -11.98
CA LYS A 119 -14.49 -17.22 -10.54
C LYS A 119 -13.36 -17.89 -9.76
N GLU A 120 -12.96 -19.09 -10.15
CA GLU A 120 -11.93 -19.86 -9.43
C GLU A 120 -10.61 -19.10 -9.32
N LYS A 121 -10.12 -18.56 -10.46
CA LYS A 121 -8.87 -17.80 -10.50
C LYS A 121 -8.93 -16.51 -9.68
N VAL A 122 -10.04 -15.78 -9.75
CA VAL A 122 -10.23 -14.54 -9.00
C VAL A 122 -10.34 -14.81 -7.50
N LEU A 123 -11.07 -15.86 -7.09
CA LEU A 123 -11.18 -16.25 -5.69
C LEU A 123 -9.85 -16.75 -5.13
N GLU A 124 -9.08 -17.53 -5.90
CA GLU A 124 -7.75 -17.98 -5.50
C GLU A 124 -6.83 -16.79 -5.19
N LEU A 125 -6.83 -15.77 -6.05
CA LEU A 125 -6.06 -14.55 -5.85
C LEU A 125 -6.46 -13.82 -4.55
N LEU A 126 -7.76 -13.65 -4.31
CA LEU A 126 -8.29 -13.03 -3.09
C LEU A 126 -7.87 -13.81 -1.84
N ILE A 127 -8.12 -15.12 -1.82
CA ILE A 127 -7.85 -15.97 -0.66
C ILE A 127 -6.35 -16.03 -0.35
N SER A 128 -5.51 -16.21 -1.38
CA SER A 128 -4.06 -16.28 -1.23
C SER A 128 -3.51 -15.00 -0.58
N TYR A 129 -3.97 -13.85 -1.05
CA TYR A 129 -3.53 -12.57 -0.53
C TYR A 129 -4.02 -12.31 0.91
N GLU A 130 -5.28 -12.61 1.21
CA GLU A 130 -5.83 -12.45 2.56
C GLU A 130 -5.17 -13.35 3.60
N GLN A 131 -4.92 -14.62 3.25
CA GLN A 131 -4.19 -15.54 4.11
C GLN A 131 -2.79 -15.03 4.41
N LYS A 132 -2.12 -14.49 3.39
CA LYS A 132 -0.79 -13.91 3.55
C LYS A 132 -0.82 -12.65 4.42
N GLY A 133 -1.74 -11.72 4.17
CA GLY A 133 -1.90 -10.51 4.99
C GLY A 133 -2.22 -10.84 6.45
N LYS A 134 -3.06 -11.86 6.69
CA LYS A 134 -3.33 -12.35 8.05
C LYS A 134 -2.08 -12.92 8.73
N LYS A 135 -1.27 -13.69 7.99
CA LYS A 135 -0.03 -14.26 8.50
C LYS A 135 0.99 -13.18 8.85
N GLU A 136 1.20 -12.23 7.94
CA GLU A 136 2.10 -11.09 8.14
C GLU A 136 1.65 -10.24 9.34
N GLY A 137 0.36 -9.92 9.43
CA GLY A 137 -0.20 -9.20 10.57
C GLY A 137 -0.04 -9.93 11.91
N LEU A 138 -0.15 -11.25 11.94
CA LEU A 138 0.07 -12.05 13.14
C LEU A 138 1.55 -12.08 13.55
N GLU A 139 2.46 -12.22 12.59
CA GLU A 139 3.91 -12.18 12.84
C GLU A 139 4.36 -10.79 13.32
N GLU A 140 3.87 -9.72 12.70
CA GLU A 140 4.13 -8.34 13.13
C GLU A 140 3.57 -8.08 14.53
N GLY A 141 2.32 -8.48 14.78
CA GLY A 141 1.68 -8.35 16.09
C GLY A 141 2.45 -9.11 17.18
N PHE A 142 2.94 -10.31 16.88
CA PHE A 142 3.77 -11.08 17.80
C PHE A 142 5.10 -10.38 18.11
N LYS A 143 5.81 -9.90 17.08
CA LYS A 143 7.07 -9.14 17.24
C LYS A 143 6.86 -7.86 18.04
N GLN A 144 5.79 -7.12 17.76
CA GLN A 144 5.43 -5.91 18.52
C GLN A 144 5.09 -6.24 19.97
N GLY A 145 4.31 -7.30 20.21
CA GLY A 145 3.98 -7.76 21.56
C GLY A 145 5.20 -8.19 22.37
N MET A 146 6.18 -8.85 21.74
CA MET A 146 7.44 -9.21 22.38
C MET A 146 8.26 -7.97 22.74
N LYS A 147 8.42 -7.02 21.81
CA LYS A 147 9.10 -5.75 22.08
C LYS A 147 8.42 -4.95 23.19
N GLN A 148 7.09 -4.95 23.25
CA GLN A 148 6.35 -4.26 24.30
C GLN A 148 6.58 -4.92 25.67
N LYS A 149 6.52 -6.25 25.75
CA LYS A 149 6.81 -6.99 26.99
C LYS A 149 8.22 -6.73 27.50
N GLU A 150 9.20 -6.69 26.60
CA GLU A 150 10.59 -6.41 26.93
C GLU A 150 10.76 -4.99 27.48
N ARG A 151 10.12 -3.99 26.85
CA ARG A 151 10.07 -2.62 27.36
C ARG A 151 9.43 -2.52 28.74
N ASP A 152 8.29 -3.18 28.93
CA ASP A 152 7.58 -3.19 30.22
C ASP A 152 8.41 -3.84 31.33
N LEU A 153 9.18 -4.88 30.99
CA LEU A 153 10.09 -5.55 31.92
C LEU A 153 11.26 -4.65 32.33
N ILE A 154 11.95 -4.05 31.35
CA ILE A 154 13.03 -3.08 31.58
C ILE A 154 12.55 -1.94 32.48
N ARG A 155 11.36 -1.41 32.19
CA ARG A 155 10.74 -0.34 33.00
C ARG A 155 10.51 -0.79 34.45
N LYS A 156 9.91 -1.96 34.66
CA LYS A 156 9.68 -2.51 36.01
C LYS A 156 10.97 -2.76 36.79
N MET A 157 12.03 -3.20 36.11
CA MET A 157 13.34 -3.40 36.73
C MET A 157 13.98 -2.07 37.14
N SER A 158 13.89 -1.05 36.27
CA SER A 158 14.38 0.31 36.57
C SER A 158 13.59 0.97 37.71
N GLU A 159 12.26 0.83 37.73
CA GLU A 159 11.40 1.31 38.82
C GLU A 159 11.72 0.65 40.17
N LYS A 160 12.26 -0.57 40.16
CA LYS A 160 12.77 -1.27 41.36
C LYS A 160 14.18 -0.86 41.77
N GLY A 161 14.77 0.13 41.11
CA GLY A 161 16.09 0.67 41.43
C GLY A 161 17.26 -0.07 40.79
N MET A 162 17.00 -0.99 39.85
CA MET A 162 18.07 -1.71 39.14
C MET A 162 18.79 -0.78 38.16
N GLY A 163 20.12 -0.81 38.17
CA GLY A 163 20.95 0.03 37.30
C GLY A 163 20.91 -0.44 35.84
N VAL A 164 21.15 0.47 34.89
CA VAL A 164 21.13 0.19 33.43
C VAL A 164 22.07 -0.95 33.05
N ALA A 165 23.28 -1.00 33.63
CA ALA A 165 24.26 -2.05 33.38
C ALA A 165 23.80 -3.43 33.90
N GLU A 166 23.07 -3.47 35.02
CA GLU A 166 22.56 -4.70 35.61
C GLU A 166 21.37 -5.25 34.81
N ILE A 167 20.49 -4.36 34.34
CA ILE A 167 19.39 -4.73 33.42
C ILE A 167 19.94 -5.25 32.08
N ALA A 168 20.95 -4.57 31.53
CA ALA A 168 21.63 -4.96 30.29
C ALA A 168 22.21 -6.37 30.41
N HIS A 169 22.91 -6.65 31.51
CA HIS A 169 23.45 -7.98 31.80
C HIS A 169 22.36 -9.05 32.02
N MET A 170 21.25 -8.74 32.69
CA MET A 170 20.17 -9.71 32.93
C MET A 170 19.37 -10.09 31.68
N LEU A 171 19.28 -9.18 30.71
CA LEU A 171 18.46 -9.36 29.50
C LEU A 171 19.30 -9.63 28.24
N ASP A 172 20.62 -9.82 28.40
CA ASP A 172 21.58 -9.94 27.29
C ASP A 172 21.42 -8.82 26.24
N LEU A 173 21.25 -7.58 26.72
CA LEU A 173 21.13 -6.37 25.92
C LEU A 173 22.35 -5.46 26.14
N THR A 174 22.57 -4.54 25.21
CA THR A 174 23.52 -3.44 25.42
C THR A 174 22.92 -2.35 26.31
N GLU A 175 23.76 -1.59 27.01
CA GLU A 175 23.27 -0.43 27.77
C GLU A 175 22.56 0.61 26.89
N GLU A 176 22.98 0.75 25.63
CA GLU A 176 22.34 1.63 24.65
C GLU A 176 20.92 1.16 24.33
N GLU A 177 20.72 -0.14 24.08
CA GLU A 177 19.42 -0.75 23.84
C GLU A 177 18.45 -0.61 25.02
N VAL A 178 18.96 -0.70 26.25
CA VAL A 178 18.18 -0.47 27.48
C VAL A 178 17.79 1.01 27.59
N ARG A 179 18.73 1.93 27.33
CA ARG A 179 18.46 3.38 27.35
C ARG A 179 17.48 3.81 26.26
N GLU A 180 17.58 3.27 25.05
CA GLU A 180 16.62 3.55 23.97
C GLU A 180 15.21 3.08 24.32
N ARG A 181 15.08 1.88 24.90
CA ARG A 181 13.78 1.33 25.32
C ARG A 181 13.16 2.10 26.48
N LEU A 182 13.96 2.79 27.30
CA LEU A 182 13.48 3.70 28.35
C LEU A 182 13.15 5.12 27.84
N LYS A 183 13.74 5.55 26.72
CA LYS A 183 13.53 6.90 26.13
C LYS A 183 12.25 7.05 25.31
N GLY A 184 11.65 5.96 24.84
CA GLY A 184 10.43 5.99 24.04
C GLY A 184 9.19 6.40 24.86
N LYS A 185 8.96 7.71 24.98
CA LYS A 185 7.67 8.33 25.35
C LYS A 185 7.00 8.91 24.12
#